data_AF-A0A0H2X5Y2-F1
#
_entry.id   AF-A0A0H2X5Y2-F1
#
_cell.length_a   1.000
_cell.length_b   1.000
_cell.length_c   1.000
_cell.angle_alpha   90.00
_cell.angle_beta   90.00
_cell.angle_gamma   90.00
#
_symmetry.space_group_name_H-M   'P 1'
#
loop_
_entity.id
_entity.type
_entity.pdbx_description
1 polymer ?
#
loop_
_entity_poly.entity_id
_entity_poly.type
_entity_poly.pdbx_seq_one_letter_code
_entity_poly.pdbx_strand_id
1 'polypeptide(L)'
;MAGDPLLRYQWHVLIQGQAVIGDSHPVAGVDMDVDILHAPGIRGKHVRIGVVDSGLEISHEDLAANAIPNGSYNFMDGSTDPTPSGPGYDHGT
;
A
#
# COMPACT_ATOMS: atom_id res chain seq x y z
N MET A 1 12.05 -5.58 -2.22
CA MET A 1 11.42 -6.90 -2.38
C MET A 1 12.14 -7.95 -1.55
N ALA A 2 13.48 -8.09 -1.63
CA ALA A 2 14.21 -8.82 -0.59
C ALA A 2 14.36 -7.92 0.65
N GLY A 3 13.47 -8.07 1.64
CA GLY A 3 13.57 -7.34 2.92
C GLY A 3 12.25 -7.17 3.67
N ASP A 4 11.14 -7.01 2.95
CA ASP A 4 9.83 -6.78 3.58
C ASP A 4 9.32 -8.04 4.30
N PRO A 5 9.17 -8.01 5.63
CA PRO A 5 8.87 -9.21 6.41
C PRO A 5 7.48 -9.77 6.13
N LEU A 6 6.55 -8.93 5.66
CA LEU A 6 5.16 -9.32 5.38
C LEU A 6 4.89 -9.68 3.92
N LEU A 7 5.83 -9.46 3.00
CA LEU A 7 5.64 -9.76 1.57
C LEU A 7 5.23 -11.21 1.33
N ARG A 8 5.75 -12.15 2.13
CA ARG A 8 5.41 -13.59 2.01
C ARG A 8 3.92 -13.89 2.20
N TYR A 9 3.18 -13.00 2.86
CA TYR A 9 1.75 -13.16 3.11
C TYR A 9 0.87 -12.37 2.12
N GLN A 10 1.45 -11.50 1.30
CA GLN A 10 0.73 -10.66 0.33
C GLN A 10 0.40 -11.47 -0.93
N TRP A 11 -0.57 -12.38 -0.81
CA TRP A 11 -1.01 -13.26 -1.90
C TRP A 11 -1.45 -12.51 -3.15
N HIS A 12 -1.99 -11.29 -3.02
CA HIS A 12 -2.43 -10.49 -4.16
C HIS A 12 -1.26 -10.05 -5.06
N VAL A 13 -0.02 -10.03 -4.55
CA VAL A 13 1.19 -9.76 -5.33
C VAL A 13 1.69 -11.03 -6.02
N LEU A 14 1.76 -12.14 -5.27
CA LEU A 14 2.22 -13.45 -5.76
C LEU A 14 1.67 -14.58 -4.88
N ILE A 15 1.02 -15.58 -5.49
CA ILE A 15 0.55 -16.78 -4.79
C ILE A 15 1.02 -18.07 -5.47
N GLN A 16 1.92 -18.79 -4.79
CA GLN A 16 2.47 -20.09 -5.21
C GLN A 16 2.00 -21.25 -4.32
N GLY A 17 0.99 -21.00 -3.47
CA GLY A 17 0.46 -21.98 -2.50
C GLY A 17 1.03 -21.84 -1.09
N GLN A 18 1.77 -20.76 -0.79
CA GLN A 18 2.22 -20.46 0.57
C GLN A 18 1.05 -20.13 1.52
N ALA A 19 1.26 -20.37 2.82
CA ALA A 19 0.31 -19.96 3.86
C ALA A 19 0.28 -18.43 4.01
N VAL A 20 -0.90 -17.90 4.32
CA VAL A 20 -1.15 -16.46 4.52
C VAL A 20 -1.79 -16.21 5.87
N ILE A 21 -1.93 -14.94 6.25
CA ILE A 21 -2.70 -14.54 7.43
C ILE A 21 -4.17 -14.52 7.01
N GLY A 22 -4.89 -15.61 7.30
CA GLY A 22 -6.32 -15.74 7.00
C GLY A 22 -6.84 -17.15 7.30
N ASP A 23 -8.16 -17.30 7.35
CA ASP A 23 -8.83 -18.58 7.65
C ASP A 23 -8.82 -19.56 6.47
N SER A 24 -8.60 -19.06 5.25
CA SER A 24 -8.59 -19.84 4.02
C SER A 24 -7.29 -19.64 3.24
N HIS A 25 -6.91 -20.67 2.48
CA HIS A 25 -5.76 -20.62 1.61
C HIS A 25 -6.16 -20.04 0.25
N PRO A 26 -5.47 -19.00 -0.25
CA PRO A 26 -5.69 -18.50 -1.60
C PRO A 26 -5.23 -19.54 -2.64
N VAL A 27 -5.82 -19.49 -3.82
CA VAL A 27 -5.56 -20.42 -4.93
C VAL A 27 -4.27 -20.01 -5.64
N ALA A 28 -3.34 -20.95 -5.83
CA ALA A 28 -2.09 -20.68 -6.54
C ALA A 28 -2.34 -20.16 -7.96
N GLY A 29 -1.58 -19.12 -8.37
CA GLY A 29 -1.72 -18.41 -9.64
C GLY A 29 -2.91 -17.46 -9.75
N VAL A 30 -3.68 -17.24 -8.67
CA VAL A 30 -4.75 -16.22 -8.63
C VAL A 30 -4.24 -14.97 -7.89
N ASP A 31 -3.43 -14.20 -8.59
CA ASP A 31 -2.83 -12.94 -8.13
C ASP A 31 -2.86 -11.89 -9.27
N MET A 32 -2.20 -10.75 -9.07
CA MET A 32 -2.15 -9.69 -10.09
C MET A 32 -1.11 -9.93 -11.21
N ASP A 33 -0.32 -11.00 -11.15
CA ASP A 33 0.76 -11.31 -12.11
C ASP A 33 1.72 -10.12 -12.34
N VAL A 34 2.04 -9.40 -11.25
CA VAL A 34 2.88 -8.17 -11.28
C VAL A 34 4.36 -8.44 -11.09
N ASP A 35 4.74 -9.66 -10.70
CA ASP A 35 6.13 -10.06 -10.52
C ASP A 35 6.93 -10.00 -11.83
N ILE A 36 6.28 -10.31 -12.97
CA ILE A 36 6.87 -10.14 -14.32
C ILE A 36 7.28 -8.70 -14.62
N LEU A 37 6.60 -7.70 -14.04
CA LEU A 37 6.94 -6.27 -14.15
C LEU A 37 7.92 -5.83 -13.05
N HIS A 38 7.79 -6.36 -11.84
CA HIS A 38 8.67 -6.01 -10.74
C HIS A 38 10.10 -6.54 -10.91
N ALA A 39 10.28 -7.65 -11.64
CA ALA A 39 11.59 -8.25 -11.97
C ALA A 39 12.49 -7.30 -12.78
N PRO A 40 12.02 -6.68 -13.88
CA PRO A 40 12.78 -5.63 -14.59
C PRO A 40 12.72 -4.25 -13.91
N GLY A 41 12.10 -4.12 -12.73
CA GLY A 41 12.05 -2.87 -11.97
C GLY A 41 10.94 -1.90 -12.39
N ILE A 42 9.94 -2.35 -13.14
CA ILE A 42 8.76 -1.54 -13.49
C ILE A 42 7.82 -1.53 -12.27
N ARG A 43 7.85 -0.44 -11.50
CA ARG A 43 7.15 -0.32 -10.21
C ARG A 43 6.39 1.01 -10.04
N GLY A 44 5.97 1.63 -11.15
CA GLY A 44 5.22 2.89 -11.10
C GLY A 44 6.05 4.16 -10.89
N LYS A 45 7.38 4.13 -11.10
CA LYS A 45 8.24 5.32 -10.98
C LYS A 45 7.69 6.48 -11.82
N HIS A 46 7.60 7.67 -11.21
CA HIS A 46 7.05 8.92 -11.77
C HIS A 46 5.53 8.95 -12.01
N VAL A 47 4.79 7.91 -11.61
CA VAL A 47 3.32 7.97 -11.56
C VAL A 47 2.91 8.64 -10.25
N ARG A 48 1.94 9.58 -10.32
CA ARG A 48 1.34 10.21 -9.14
C ARG A 48 -0.06 9.65 -8.94
N ILE A 49 -0.36 9.25 -7.71
CA ILE A 49 -1.65 8.65 -7.33
C ILE A 49 -2.24 9.53 -6.21
N GLY A 50 -3.51 9.91 -6.37
CA GLY A 50 -4.29 10.53 -5.30
C GLY A 50 -5.21 9.50 -4.68
N VAL A 51 -5.12 9.32 -3.36
CA VAL A 51 -6.04 8.49 -2.57
C VAL A 51 -7.06 9.44 -1.93
N VAL A 52 -8.31 9.36 -2.38
CA VAL A 52 -9.42 10.17 -1.83
C VAL A 52 -10.22 9.26 -0.91
N ASP A 53 -9.92 9.33 0.39
CA ASP A 53 -10.50 8.47 1.42
C ASP A 53 -10.65 9.24 2.74
N SER A 54 -10.88 8.52 3.84
CA SER A 54 -11.04 8.99 5.21
C SER A 54 -9.77 9.62 5.83
N GLY A 55 -8.59 9.32 5.30
CA GLY A 55 -7.30 9.85 5.72
C GLY A 55 -6.13 9.06 5.13
N LEU A 56 -4.90 9.49 5.38
CA LEU A 56 -3.68 8.76 5.01
C LEU A 56 -2.57 9.10 6.00
N GLU A 57 -2.00 8.09 6.67
CA GLU A 57 -0.86 8.29 7.56
C GLU A 57 0.43 8.51 6.75
N ILE A 58 0.62 9.74 6.27
CA ILE A 58 1.73 10.11 5.37
C ILE A 58 3.13 9.97 6.02
N SER A 59 3.19 9.77 7.33
CA SER A 59 4.44 9.55 8.08
C SER A 59 4.73 8.09 8.42
N HIS A 60 3.85 7.15 8.05
CA HIS A 60 4.05 5.71 8.26
C HIS A 60 5.33 5.22 7.57
N GLU A 61 6.11 4.34 8.20
CA GLU A 61 7.44 3.96 7.69
C GLU A 61 7.42 3.36 6.27
N ASP A 62 6.34 2.66 5.91
CA ASP A 62 6.17 2.00 4.61
C ASP A 62 5.54 2.93 3.53
N LEU A 63 5.14 4.14 3.91
CA LEU A 63 4.48 5.12 3.02
C LEU A 63 5.28 6.41 2.84
N ALA A 64 5.96 6.89 3.89
CA ALA A 64 6.57 8.22 3.94
C ALA A 64 7.55 8.50 2.79
N ALA A 65 8.31 7.48 2.36
CA ALA A 65 9.23 7.62 1.24
C ALA A 65 8.55 7.85 -0.12
N ASN A 66 7.27 7.51 -0.25
CA ASN A 66 6.46 7.67 -1.47
C ASN A 66 5.51 8.87 -1.41
N ALA A 67 5.34 9.49 -0.23
CA ALA A 67 4.50 10.67 -0.07
C ALA A 67 5.10 11.89 -0.79
N ILE A 68 4.26 12.65 -1.50
CA ILE A 68 4.69 13.90 -2.15
C ILE A 68 4.61 15.03 -1.10
N PRO A 69 5.71 15.76 -0.82
CA PRO A 69 5.69 16.87 0.13
C PRO A 69 4.63 17.91 -0.26
N ASN A 70 3.75 18.24 0.69
CA ASN A 70 2.60 19.15 0.49
C ASN A 70 1.66 18.76 -0.67
N GLY A 71 1.68 17.49 -1.11
CA GLY A 71 0.83 16.98 -2.19
C GLY A 71 -0.57 16.58 -1.74
N SER A 72 -0.80 16.50 -0.44
CA SER A 72 -2.07 16.11 0.18
C SER A 72 -2.84 17.32 0.70
N TYR A 73 -4.13 17.13 0.96
CA TYR A 73 -4.99 18.14 1.55
C TYR A 73 -5.98 17.50 2.52
N ASN A 74 -6.04 18.03 3.74
CA ASN A 74 -7.00 17.64 4.75
C ASN A 74 -8.18 18.61 4.72
N PHE A 75 -9.35 18.14 4.30
CA PHE A 75 -10.55 18.98 4.17
C PHE A 75 -11.17 19.39 5.51
N MET A 76 -10.79 18.74 6.62
CA MET A 76 -11.35 19.05 7.95
C MET A 76 -10.69 20.27 8.58
N ASP A 77 -9.39 20.48 8.35
CA ASP A 77 -8.62 21.56 8.97
C ASP A 77 -7.83 22.44 7.97
N GLY A 78 -7.84 22.09 6.68
CA GLY A 78 -7.15 22.81 5.62
C GLY A 78 -5.63 22.62 5.59
N SER A 79 -5.09 21.71 6.40
CA SER A 79 -3.67 21.38 6.39
C SER A 79 -3.28 20.48 5.21
N THR A 80 -2.00 20.23 5.04
CA THR A 80 -1.47 19.25 4.06
C THR A 80 -1.16 17.91 4.70
N ASP A 81 -1.56 17.70 5.95
CA ASP A 81 -1.38 16.46 6.70
C ASP A 81 -2.75 15.76 6.87
N PRO A 82 -3.05 14.76 6.04
CA PRO A 82 -4.29 14.00 6.11
C PRO A 82 -4.21 12.84 7.13
N THR A 83 -3.23 12.84 8.04
CA THR A 83 -3.08 11.78 9.05
C THR A 83 -4.36 11.64 9.87
N PRO A 84 -4.95 10.43 9.96
CA PRO A 84 -6.17 10.19 10.72
C PRO A 84 -6.05 10.63 12.18
N SER A 85 -7.04 11.37 12.68
CA SER A 85 -7.04 11.86 14.07
C SER A 85 -7.63 10.88 15.09
N GLY A 86 -8.05 9.68 14.67
CA GLY A 86 -8.70 8.71 15.53
C GLY A 86 -9.11 7.42 14.82
N PRO A 87 -9.65 6.44 15.57
CA PRO A 87 -10.07 5.15 15.03
C PRO A 87 -11.24 5.30 14.03
N GLY A 88 -11.29 4.42 13.03
CA GLY A 88 -12.34 4.41 12.00
C GLY A 88 -12.07 5.34 10.80
N TYR A 89 -10.92 5.99 10.77
CA TYR A 89 -10.41 6.79 9.65
C TYR A 89 -9.14 6.18 9.03
N ASP A 90 -8.92 4.89 9.27
CA ASP A 90 -7.74 4.11 8.87
C ASP A 90 -7.87 3.51 7.46
N HIS A 91 -9.06 3.54 6.85
CA HIS A 91 -9.32 2.84 5.58
C HIS A 91 -8.44 3.29 4.41
N GLY A 92 -7.96 4.55 4.41
CA GLY A 92 -7.08 5.05 3.35
C GLY A 92 -5.60 4.69 3.52
N THR A 93 -5.20 4.14 4.67
CA THR A 93 -3.81 3.69 4.98
C THR A 93 -3.72 2.17 4.83
#